data_AF-A0A2E0BUV4-F1
#
_entry.id   AF-A0A2E0BUV4-F1
#
_cell.length_a   1.000
_cell.length_b   1.000
_cell.length_c   1.000
_cell.angle_alpha   90.00
_cell.angle_beta   90.00
_cell.angle_gamma   90.00
#
_symmetry.space_group_name_H-M   'P 1'
#
loop_
_entity.id
_entity.type
_entity.pdbx_description
1 polymer ?
#
loop_
_entity_poly.entity_id
_entity_poly.type
_entity_poly.pdbx_seq_one_letter_code
_entity_poly.pdbx_strand_id
1 'polypeptide(L)'
;MEEMLIKILKKIKDWVDPNYWAEKIGEESGLYDKARNSKSRKWVDSLEGWKWWTYQIVGGIIFVIIIEFLLNLVGMTMLPWR
;
A
#
# COMPACT_ATOMS: atom_id res chain seq x y z
N MET A 1 -21.29 24.16 26.67
CA MET A 1 -20.13 24.83 26.06
C MET A 1 -19.11 23.82 25.55
N GLU A 2 -18.77 22.80 26.36
CA GLU A 2 -17.86 21.71 25.99
C GLU A 2 -18.28 20.92 24.73
N GLU A 3 -19.57 20.59 24.59
CA GLU A 3 -20.05 19.90 23.38
C GLU A 3 -19.83 20.68 22.08
N MET A 4 -19.93 22.01 22.16
CA MET A 4 -19.74 22.89 21.01
C MET A 4 -18.26 22.95 20.61
N LEU A 5 -17.37 23.04 21.61
CA LEU A 5 -15.92 23.00 21.42
C LEU A 5 -15.49 21.68 20.77
N ILE A 6 -15.99 20.55 21.26
CA ILE A 6 -15.67 19.21 20.73
C ILE A 6 -16.10 19.08 19.26
N LYS A 7 -17.28 19.60 18.89
CA LYS A 7 -17.77 19.59 17.50
C LYS A 7 -16.88 20.42 16.58
N ILE A 8 -16.41 21.59 17.02
CA ILE A 8 -15.52 22.45 16.24
C ILE A 8 -14.17 21.77 16.05
N LEU A 9 -13.61 21.19 17.12
CA LEU A 9 -12.34 20.46 17.06
C LEU A 9 -12.41 19.26 16.11
N LYS A 10 -13.51 18.50 16.10
CA LYS A 10 -13.72 17.42 15.13
C LYS A 10 -13.74 17.93 13.69
N LYS A 11 -14.46 19.02 13.41
CA LYS A 11 -14.49 19.60 12.06
C LYS A 11 -13.11 20.06 11.57
N ILE A 12 -12.31 20.67 12.45
CA ILE A 12 -10.94 21.08 12.12
C ILE A 12 -10.07 19.85 11.89
N LYS A 13 -10.18 18.83 12.76
CA LYS A 13 -9.48 17.56 12.60
C LYS A 13 -9.78 16.94 11.25
N ASP A 14 -11.05 16.76 10.90
CA ASP A 14 -11.47 16.13 9.65
C ASP A 14 -11.06 16.97 8.43
N TRP A 15 -10.97 18.30 8.56
CA TRP A 15 -10.50 19.17 7.48
C TRP A 15 -9.00 19.03 7.20
N VAL A 16 -8.18 18.80 8.22
CA VAL A 16 -6.71 18.67 8.11
C VAL A 16 -6.29 17.21 7.95
N ASP A 17 -7.13 16.25 8.31
CA ASP A 17 -6.82 14.81 8.21
C ASP A 17 -6.82 14.36 6.73
N PRO A 18 -5.66 14.01 6.17
CA PRO A 18 -5.60 13.55 4.78
C PRO A 18 -6.34 12.23 4.59
N ASN A 19 -6.52 11.42 5.64
CA ASN A 19 -7.29 10.18 5.56
C ASN A 19 -8.78 10.47 5.36
N TYR A 20 -9.32 11.53 5.97
CA TYR A 20 -10.71 11.94 5.79
C TYR A 20 -10.99 12.28 4.33
N TRP A 21 -10.09 13.02 3.68
CA TRP A 21 -10.21 13.32 2.26
C TRP A 21 -10.01 12.10 1.36
N ALA A 22 -9.07 11.21 1.70
CA ALA A 22 -8.87 9.98 0.96
C ALA A 22 -10.11 9.07 1.01
N GLU A 23 -10.70 8.92 2.19
CA GLU A 23 -11.92 8.14 2.41
C GLU A 23 -13.10 8.77 1.65
N LYS A 24 -13.34 10.07 1.85
CA LYS A 24 -14.42 10.81 1.18
C LYS A 24 -14.30 10.76 -0.34
N ILE A 25 -13.12 11.03 -0.91
CA ILE A 25 -12.90 10.99 -2.36
C ILE A 25 -13.06 9.56 -2.87
N GLY A 26 -12.52 8.57 -2.18
CA GLY A 26 -12.60 7.18 -2.63
C GLY A 26 -14.01 6.57 -2.54
N GLU A 27 -14.83 7.01 -1.58
CA GLU A 27 -16.25 6.66 -1.48
C GLU A 27 -17.10 7.40 -2.53
N GLU A 28 -16.98 8.73 -2.65
CA GLU A 28 -17.76 9.53 -3.61
C GLU A 28 -17.45 9.17 -5.07
N SER A 29 -16.22 8.79 -5.38
CA SER A 29 -15.80 8.41 -6.74
C SER A 29 -16.09 6.96 -7.10
N GLY A 30 -16.53 6.13 -6.15
CA GLY A 30 -16.66 4.68 -6.33
C GLY A 30 -15.33 3.98 -6.64
N LEU A 31 -14.19 4.66 -6.44
CA LEU A 31 -12.86 4.10 -6.69
C LEU A 31 -12.57 2.93 -5.75
N TYR A 32 -13.02 2.99 -4.49
CA TYR A 32 -12.87 1.85 -3.57
C TYR A 32 -13.66 0.64 -4.03
N ASP A 33 -14.89 0.81 -4.52
CA ASP A 33 -15.69 -0.30 -5.02
C ASP A 33 -15.12 -0.89 -6.31
N LYS A 34 -14.60 -0.04 -7.20
CA LYS A 34 -13.89 -0.47 -8.40
C LYS A 34 -12.59 -1.20 -8.06
N ALA A 35 -11.84 -0.74 -7.05
CA ALA A 35 -10.63 -1.38 -6.56
C ALA A 35 -10.93 -2.73 -5.90
N ARG A 36 -11.98 -2.81 -5.07
CA ARG A 36 -12.45 -4.05 -4.43
C ARG A 36 -12.98 -5.07 -5.45
N ASN A 37 -13.65 -4.63 -6.50
CA ASN A 37 -14.18 -5.51 -7.56
C ASN A 37 -13.16 -5.82 -8.68
N SER A 38 -11.94 -5.28 -8.59
CA SER A 38 -10.92 -5.46 -9.63
C SER A 38 -10.46 -6.93 -9.73
N LYS A 39 -10.08 -7.35 -10.96
CA LYS A 39 -9.54 -8.69 -11.22
C LYS A 39 -8.26 -8.96 -10.44
N SER A 40 -7.43 -7.94 -10.23
CA SER A 40 -6.20 -8.02 -9.44
C SER A 40 -6.51 -8.25 -7.96
N ARG A 41 -7.47 -7.53 -7.38
CA ARG A 41 -7.86 -7.73 -5.98
C ARG A 41 -8.44 -9.13 -5.74
N LYS A 42 -9.35 -9.58 -6.62
CA LYS A 42 -9.88 -10.95 -6.58
C LYS A 42 -8.81 -12.01 -6.76
N TRP A 43 -7.81 -11.77 -7.60
CA TRP A 43 -6.67 -12.67 -7.76
C TRP A 43 -5.83 -12.74 -6.49
N VAL A 44 -5.49 -11.59 -5.88
CA VAL A 44 -4.77 -11.55 -4.59
C VAL A 44 -5.57 -12.22 -3.49
N ASP A 45 -6.87 -11.92 -3.39
CA ASP A 45 -7.75 -12.52 -2.37
C ASP A 45 -7.94 -14.03 -2.61
N SER A 46 -7.79 -14.53 -3.85
CA SER A 46 -7.81 -15.98 -4.14
C SER A 46 -6.51 -16.70 -3.82
N LEU A 47 -5.42 -15.96 -3.57
CA LEU A 47 -4.14 -16.52 -3.13
C LEU A 47 -4.22 -16.68 -1.60
N GLU A 48 -4.76 -17.81 -1.14
CA GLU A 48 -4.82 -18.11 0.29
C GLU A 48 -3.61 -18.94 0.75
N GLY A 49 -3.13 -18.66 1.96
CA GLY A 49 -2.12 -19.46 2.67
C GLY A 49 -0.76 -19.54 1.96
N TRP A 50 -0.30 -20.76 1.68
CA TRP A 50 1.05 -21.03 1.16
C TRP A 50 1.33 -20.40 -0.21
N LYS A 51 0.31 -20.25 -1.05
CA LYS A 51 0.45 -19.62 -2.37
C LYS A 51 0.80 -18.14 -2.24
N TRP A 52 0.17 -17.44 -1.30
CA TRP A 52 0.47 -16.03 -1.03
C TRP A 52 1.90 -15.83 -0.52
N TRP A 53 2.30 -16.65 0.45
CA TRP A 53 3.67 -16.66 0.97
C TRP A 53 4.71 -16.93 -0.12
N THR A 54 4.41 -17.85 -1.04
CA THR A 54 5.30 -18.13 -2.19
C THR A 54 5.49 -16.88 -3.06
N TYR A 55 4.43 -16.14 -3.36
CA TYR A 55 4.54 -14.90 -4.13
C TYR A 55 5.35 -13.82 -3.39
N GLN A 56 5.18 -13.70 -2.07
CA GLN A 56 5.97 -12.76 -1.28
C GLN A 56 7.46 -13.12 -1.25
N ILE A 57 7.78 -14.40 -1.03
CA ILE A 57 9.16 -14.86 -0.95
C ILE A 57 9.83 -14.76 -2.34
N VAL A 58 9.18 -15.26 -3.38
CA VAL A 58 9.72 -15.19 -4.76
C VAL A 58 9.85 -13.74 -5.22
N GLY A 59 8.83 -12.92 -5.00
CA GLY A 59 8.86 -11.50 -5.33
C GLY A 59 9.94 -10.74 -4.55
N GLY A 60 10.09 -11.02 -3.26
CA GLY A 60 11.13 -10.44 -2.41
C GLY A 60 12.54 -10.83 -2.84
N ILE A 61 12.75 -12.10 -3.20
CA ILE A 61 14.04 -12.57 -3.73
C ILE A 61 14.36 -11.87 -5.05
N ILE A 62 13.40 -11.80 -5.98
CA ILE A 62 13.59 -11.09 -7.26
C ILE A 62 13.92 -9.61 -7.02
N PHE A 63 13.19 -8.95 -6.10
CA PHE A 63 13.47 -7.56 -5.73
C PHE A 63 14.90 -7.39 -5.22
N VAL A 64 15.34 -8.25 -4.31
CA VAL A 64 16.72 -8.22 -3.78
C VAL A 64 17.73 -8.44 -4.91
N ILE A 65 17.52 -9.41 -5.81
CA ILE A 65 18.41 -9.66 -6.96
C ILE A 65 18.53 -8.42 -7.85
N ILE A 66 17.41 -7.75 -8.15
CA ILE A 66 17.40 -6.53 -8.98
C ILE A 66 18.20 -5.42 -8.28
N ILE A 67 17.96 -5.20 -6.98
CA ILE A 67 18.70 -4.19 -6.20
C ILE A 67 20.19 -4.53 -6.16
N GLU A 68 20.56 -5.79 -5.91
CA GLU A 68 21.96 -6.24 -5.92
C GLU A 68 22.61 -6.02 -7.29
N PHE A 69 21.89 -6.28 -8.39
CA PHE A 69 22.38 -6.01 -9.74
C PHE A 69 22.62 -4.51 -9.96
N LEU A 70 21.68 -3.66 -9.54
CA LEU A 70 21.83 -2.21 -9.62
C LEU A 70 22.99 -1.69 -8.75
N LEU A 71 23.16 -2.24 -7.55
CA LEU A 71 24.26 -1.89 -6.65
C LEU A 71 25.61 -2.38 -7.18
N ASN A 72 25.65 -3.51 -7.88
CA ASN A 72 26.86 -4.01 -8.54
C ASN A 72 27.36 -3.04 -9.62
N LEU A 73 26.46 -2.36 -10.35
CA LEU A 73 26.83 -1.32 -11.31
C LEU A 73 27.57 -0.14 -10.65
N VAL A 74 27.25 0.16 -9.39
CA VAL A 74 27.86 1.26 -8.62
C VAL A 74 29.01 0.75 -7.72
N GLY A 75 29.33 -0.55 -7.77
CA GLY A 75 30.40 -1.16 -6.97
C GLY A 75 30.08 -1.31 -5.49
N MET A 76 28.80 -1.24 -5.10
CA MET A 76 28.32 -1.35 -3.71
C MET A 76 27.45 -2.59 -3.47
N THR A 77 27.74 -3.71 -4.13
CA THR A 77 27.00 -4.98 -3.94
C THR A 77 27.56 -5.79 -2.78
N MET A 78 26.69 -6.53 -2.08
CA MET A 78 27.10 -7.46 -1.01
C MET A 78 27.54 -8.81 -1.56
N LEU A 79 26.97 -9.24 -2.69
CA LEU A 79 27.34 -10.48 -3.37
C LEU A 79 28.24 -10.15 -4.57
N PRO A 80 29.48 -10.65 -4.64
CA PRO A 80 30.36 -10.39 -5.76
C PRO A 80 29.92 -11.19 -6.99
N TRP A 81 28.95 -10.66 -7.73
CA TRP A 81 28.52 -11.18 -9.02
C TRP A 81 29.67 -10.96 -10.03
N ARG A 82 30.40 -12.04 -10.33
CA ARG A 82 31.50 -12.07 -11.31
C ARG A 82 31.05 -12.74 -12.60
#